data_AF-A0A9D6SDG5-F1
#
_entry.id   AF-A0A9D6SDG5-F1
#
_cell.length_a   1.000
_cell.length_b   1.000
_cell.length_c   1.000
_cell.angle_alpha   90.00
_cell.angle_beta   90.00
_cell.angle_gamma   90.00
#
_symmetry.space_group_name_H-M   'P 1'
#
loop_
_entity.id
_entity.type
_entity.pdbx_description
1 polymer ?
#
loop_
_entity_poly.entity_id
_entity_poly.type
_entity_poly.pdbx_seq_one_letter_code
_entity_poly.pdbx_strand_id
1 'polypeptide(L)'
;MDDCKHNRREFLGRAGAGVAGTSLGLSYPDPTLAKTGEMTMRFLGRSKDKISLIGLGEFHLGKAVDERTAFRIVRTAIDNGITLLGNCWDYQEGKAKA
;
A
#
# COMPACT_ATOMS: atom_id res chain seq x y z
N MET A 1 28.91 -28.30 -5.41
CA MET A 1 27.53 -28.06 -4.96
C MET A 1 27.49 -26.59 -4.63
N ASP A 2 27.24 -25.77 -5.64
CA ASP A 2 27.29 -24.32 -5.53
C ASP A 2 25.88 -23.79 -5.80
N ASP A 3 25.26 -23.33 -4.72
CA ASP A 3 23.90 -22.82 -4.66
C ASP A 3 23.73 -21.61 -5.59
N CYS A 4 22.92 -21.78 -6.63
CA CYS A 4 22.54 -20.70 -7.53
C CYS A 4 21.52 -19.77 -6.85
N LYS A 5 22.03 -18.78 -6.09
CA LYS A 5 21.23 -17.65 -5.60
C LYS A 5 20.88 -16.72 -6.76
N HIS A 6 19.79 -17.02 -7.47
CA HIS A 6 19.16 -16.07 -8.38
C HIS A 6 18.69 -14.85 -7.58
N ASN A 7 19.34 -13.70 -7.78
CA ASN A 7 19.03 -12.47 -7.08
C ASN A 7 18.12 -11.59 -7.94
N ARG A 8 17.15 -10.93 -7.31
CA ARG A 8 16.13 -10.04 -7.90
C ARG A 8 16.68 -8.99 -8.88
N ARG A 9 17.97 -8.65 -8.76
CA ARG A 9 18.70 -7.75 -9.67
C ARG A 9 18.89 -8.33 -11.07
N GLU A 10 19.09 -9.64 -11.19
CA GLU A 10 19.31 -10.30 -12.48
C GLU A 10 18.00 -10.44 -13.27
N PHE A 11 16.89 -10.67 -12.56
CA PHE A 11 15.55 -10.68 -13.14
C PHE A 11 15.14 -9.30 -13.68
N LEU A 12 15.41 -8.23 -12.93
CA LEU A 12 15.21 -6.84 -13.39
C LEU A 12 16.12 -6.49 -14.58
N GLY A 13 17.37 -6.99 -14.59
CA GLY A 13 18.31 -6.80 -15.69
C GLY A 13 17.83 -7.43 -17.00
N ARG A 14 17.25 -8.64 -16.96
CA ARG A 14 16.72 -9.33 -18.15
C ARG A 14 15.37 -8.78 -18.62
N ALA A 15 14.55 -8.23 -17.73
CA ALA A 15 13.29 -7.56 -18.11
C ALA A 15 13.52 -6.23 -18.85
N GLY A 16 14.65 -5.54 -18.61
CA GLY A 16 14.97 -4.27 -19.26
C GLY A 16 15.45 -4.37 -20.71
N ALA A 17 15.91 -5.54 -21.17
CA ALA A 17 16.59 -5.69 -22.47
C ALA A 17 15.70 -6.25 -23.61
N GLY A 18 14.38 -6.38 -23.40
CA GLY A 18 13.48 -7.06 -24.35
C GLY A 18 12.36 -6.24 -25.01
N VAL A 19 12.24 -4.94 -24.74
CA VAL A 19 11.04 -4.14 -25.13
C VAL A 19 11.29 -3.04 -26.16
N ALA A 20 12.28 -3.21 -27.04
CA ALA A 20 12.46 -2.29 -28.18
C ALA A 20 11.42 -2.48 -29.32
N GLY A 21 10.38 -3.31 -29.16
CA GLY A 21 9.59 -3.75 -30.32
C GLY A 21 8.10 -4.05 -30.14
N THR A 22 7.44 -3.70 -29.04
CA THR A 22 5.97 -3.79 -28.93
C THR A 22 5.39 -2.64 -28.13
N SER A 23 4.88 -1.63 -28.83
CA SER A 23 4.03 -0.56 -28.27
C SER A 23 2.61 -1.07 -27.96
N LEU A 24 2.51 -2.19 -27.26
CA LEU A 24 1.24 -2.71 -26.75
C LEU A 24 0.90 -2.02 -25.42
N GLY A 25 0.18 -0.91 -25.51
CA GLY A 25 -0.87 -0.53 -24.55
C GLY A 25 -0.53 -0.54 -23.06
N LEU A 26 0.69 -0.21 -22.65
CA LEU A 26 0.97 0.05 -21.23
C LEU A 26 0.23 1.33 -20.82
N SER A 27 -1.00 1.18 -20.33
CA SER A 27 -1.72 2.21 -19.59
C SER A 27 -0.95 2.46 -18.29
N TYR A 28 -0.04 3.42 -18.32
CA TYR A 28 0.44 4.03 -17.09
C TYR A 28 -0.74 4.80 -16.49
N PRO A 29 -1.04 4.60 -15.19
CA PRO A 29 -2.05 5.42 -14.53
C PRO A 29 -1.64 6.88 -14.71
N ASP A 30 -2.49 7.66 -15.35
CA ASP A 30 -2.26 9.07 -15.59
C ASP A 30 -2.03 9.76 -14.23
N PRO A 31 -0.83 10.27 -13.94
CA PRO A 31 -0.54 10.93 -12.67
C PRO A 31 -1.38 12.19 -12.46
N THR A 32 -2.05 12.70 -13.51
CA THR A 32 -2.87 13.90 -13.46
C THR A 32 -4.33 13.65 -13.05
N LEU A 33 -4.77 12.39 -12.96
CA LEU A 33 -6.16 12.06 -12.60
C LEU A 33 -6.46 12.12 -11.09
N ALA A 34 -5.45 12.39 -10.26
CA ALA A 34 -5.68 12.75 -8.87
C ALA A 34 -6.25 14.17 -8.84
N LYS A 35 -7.59 14.28 -8.85
CA LYS A 35 -8.28 15.51 -8.48
C LYS A 35 -7.65 16.01 -7.18
N THR A 36 -7.14 17.25 -7.19
CA THR A 36 -6.39 17.82 -6.07
C THR A 36 -7.24 17.74 -4.79
N GLY A 37 -6.85 16.86 -3.86
CA GLY A 37 -7.53 16.66 -2.57
C GLY A 37 -8.37 15.39 -2.42
N GLU A 38 -8.61 14.61 -3.48
CA GLU A 38 -9.33 13.32 -3.38
C GLU A 38 -8.34 12.14 -3.21
N MET A 39 -8.68 11.16 -2.35
CA MET A 39 -7.86 9.96 -2.17
C MET A 39 -7.90 9.08 -3.43
N THR A 40 -6.73 8.86 -4.04
CA THR A 40 -6.58 7.91 -5.15
C THR A 40 -6.91 6.49 -4.72
N MET A 41 -7.70 5.77 -5.52
CA MET A 41 -8.10 4.39 -5.27
C MET A 41 -7.46 3.41 -6.27
N ARG A 42 -7.09 2.21 -5.83
CA ARG A 42 -6.54 1.13 -6.68
C ARG A 42 -7.18 -0.21 -6.37
N PHE A 43 -7.19 -1.11 -7.36
CA PHE A 43 -7.65 -2.49 -7.15
C PHE A 43 -6.69 -3.29 -6.29
N LEU A 44 -7.22 -4.07 -5.35
CA LEU A 44 -6.45 -4.94 -4.47
C LEU A 44 -6.09 -6.26 -5.17
N GLY A 45 -4.98 -6.25 -5.89
CA GLY A 45 -4.47 -7.47 -6.54
C GLY A 45 -5.49 -8.06 -7.54
N ARG A 46 -5.88 -9.32 -7.34
CA ARG A 46 -6.90 -9.99 -8.17
C ARG A 46 -8.33 -9.78 -7.66
N SER A 47 -8.51 -9.36 -6.41
CA SER A 47 -9.83 -8.96 -5.97
C SER A 47 -10.17 -7.64 -6.65
N LYS A 48 -11.43 -7.52 -7.10
CA LYS A 48 -11.90 -6.32 -7.80
C LYS A 48 -12.29 -5.21 -6.81
N ASP A 49 -11.89 -5.34 -5.55
CA ASP A 49 -12.13 -4.35 -4.50
C ASP A 49 -11.20 -3.16 -4.71
N LYS A 50 -11.77 -1.96 -4.63
CA LYS A 50 -10.99 -0.71 -4.68
C LYS A 50 -10.61 -0.30 -3.26
N ILE A 51 -9.33 -0.10 -3.03
CA ILE A 51 -8.76 0.39 -1.77
C ILE A 51 -8.04 1.71 -1.97
N SER A 52 -7.88 2.48 -0.89
CA SER A 52 -7.03 3.66 -0.89
C SER A 52 -5.60 3.32 -1.31
N LEU A 53 -4.97 4.22 -2.06
CA LEU A 53 -3.59 4.08 -2.53
C LEU A 53 -2.60 3.94 -1.37
N ILE A 54 -2.90 4.60 -0.25
CA ILE A 54 -2.14 4.56 0.99
C ILE A 54 -3.02 3.90 2.06
N GLY A 55 -2.41 3.07 2.90
CA GLY A 55 -3.05 2.47 4.08
C GLY A 55 -2.50 3.03 5.39
N LEU A 56 -3.26 2.89 6.48
CA LEU A 56 -2.87 3.29 7.83
C LEU A 56 -2.53 2.05 8.67
N GLY A 57 -1.32 1.98 9.24
CA GLY A 57 -0.91 0.88 10.12
C GLY A 57 -1.06 1.22 11.59
N GLU A 58 -1.64 0.31 12.38
CA GLU A 58 -1.99 0.58 13.79
C GLU A 58 -0.84 0.38 14.79
N PHE A 59 0.32 -0.13 14.37
CA PHE A 59 1.45 -0.42 15.27
C PHE A 59 1.86 0.77 16.16
N HIS A 60 1.87 1.98 15.59
CA HIS A 60 2.23 3.19 16.32
C HIS A 60 1.04 3.83 17.04
N LEU A 61 -0.21 3.48 16.69
CA LEU A 61 -1.40 4.03 17.35
C LEU A 61 -1.51 3.59 18.79
N GLY A 62 -1.16 2.34 19.09
CA GLY A 62 -1.12 1.90 20.48
C GLY A 62 0.04 2.53 21.28
N LYS A 63 1.01 3.18 20.62
CA LYS A 63 2.07 3.97 21.27
C LYS A 63 1.71 5.46 21.36
N ALA A 64 0.49 5.84 20.93
CA ALA A 64 0.03 7.20 21.06
C ALA A 64 -0.01 7.63 22.52
N VAL A 65 0.17 8.93 22.75
CA VAL A 65 0.18 9.53 24.09
C VAL A 65 -1.11 9.23 24.86
N ASP A 66 -2.23 9.13 24.14
CA ASP A 66 -3.53 8.77 24.69
C ASP A 66 -4.44 8.15 23.62
N GLU A 67 -5.45 7.41 24.06
CA GLU A 67 -6.42 6.71 23.20
C GLU A 67 -7.23 7.66 22.30
N ARG A 68 -7.58 8.87 22.78
CA ARG A 68 -8.32 9.84 21.96
C ARG A 68 -7.48 10.35 20.79
N THR A 69 -6.17 10.45 20.98
CA THR A 69 -5.27 10.78 19.86
C THR A 69 -5.25 9.67 18.82
N ALA A 70 -5.16 8.40 19.22
CA ALA A 70 -5.24 7.27 18.29
C ALA A 70 -6.58 7.27 17.52
N PHE A 71 -7.70 7.43 18.24
CA PHE A 71 -9.03 7.52 17.63
C PHE A 71 -9.13 8.69 16.63
N ARG A 72 -8.61 9.87 16.98
CA ARG A 72 -8.60 11.04 16.10
C ARG A 72 -7.80 10.79 14.83
N ILE A 73 -6.67 10.09 14.90
CA ILE A 73 -5.85 9.75 13.73
C ILE A 73 -6.63 8.83 12.79
N VAL A 74 -7.22 7.76 13.31
CA VAL A 74 -8.02 6.82 12.50
C VAL A 74 -9.20 7.54 11.87
N ARG A 75 -9.91 8.36 12.64
CA ARG A 75 -11.07 9.11 12.14
C ARG A 75 -10.67 10.09 11.03
N THR A 76 -9.60 10.84 11.23
CA THR A 76 -9.08 11.77 10.22
C THR A 76 -8.66 11.03 8.95
N ALA A 77 -8.04 9.85 9.08
CA ALA A 77 -7.66 9.02 7.94
C ALA A 77 -8.88 8.57 7.12
N ILE A 78 -9.93 8.08 7.80
CA ILE A 78 -11.18 7.65 7.15
C ILE A 78 -11.87 8.85 6.48
N ASP A 79 -11.97 9.98 7.17
CA ASP A 79 -12.60 11.19 6.62
C ASP A 79 -11.83 11.74 5.41
N ASN A 80 -10.53 11.42 5.27
CA ASN A 80 -9.70 11.75 4.09
C ASN A 80 -9.64 10.61 3.05
N GLY A 81 -10.46 9.58 3.17
CA GLY A 81 -10.62 8.54 2.15
C GLY A 81 -9.68 7.34 2.28
N ILE A 82 -8.99 7.15 3.41
CA ILE A 82 -8.22 5.93 3.67
C ILE A 82 -9.19 4.78 3.99
N THR A 83 -9.12 3.70 3.22
CA THR A 83 -9.99 2.52 3.37
C THR A 83 -9.24 1.24 3.74
N LEU A 84 -7.90 1.26 3.69
CA LEU A 84 -7.06 0.14 4.08
C LEU A 84 -6.41 0.40 5.43
N LEU A 85 -6.86 -0.34 6.46
CA LEU A 85 -6.28 -0.30 7.80
C LEU A 85 -5.50 -1.59 8.06
N GLY A 86 -4.22 -1.45 8.40
CA GLY A 86 -3.32 -2.55 8.72
C GLY A 86 -3.27 -2.78 10.23
N ASN A 87 -3.90 -3.86 10.67
CA ASN A 87 -3.79 -4.35 12.05
C ASN A 87 -3.21 -5.77 12.07
N CYS A 88 -2.60 -6.17 13.18
CA CYS A 88 -2.15 -7.53 13.47
C CYS A 88 -2.42 -7.83 14.95
N TRP A 89 -2.81 -9.07 15.26
CA TRP A 89 -3.07 -9.50 16.62
C TRP A 89 -1.87 -9.32 17.57
N ASP A 90 -0.66 -9.56 17.06
CA ASP A 90 0.58 -9.45 17.83
C ASP A 90 1.01 -7.99 18.10
N TYR A 91 0.29 -7.00 17.57
CA TYR A 91 0.53 -5.61 17.94
C TYR A 91 0.08 -5.38 19.37
N GLN A 92 1.05 -5.01 20.21
CA GLN A 92 0.85 -4.63 21.61
C GLN A 92 0.16 -5.68 22.48
N GLU A 93 0.55 -6.95 22.35
CA GLU A 93 -0.01 -8.05 23.17
C GLU A 93 -1.54 -8.21 22.99
N GLY A 94 -2.08 -7.88 21.81
CA GLY A 94 -3.51 -7.97 21.52
C GLY A 94 -4.32 -6.72 21.91
N LYS A 95 -3.66 -5.62 22.29
CA LYS A 95 -4.31 -4.35 22.66
C LYS A 95 -4.60 -3.43 21.46
N ALA A 96 -4.01 -3.71 20.29
CA ALA A 96 -4.38 -3.05 19.04
C ALA A 96 -5.70 -3.63 18.52
N LYS A 97 -6.82 -3.21 19.11
CA LYS A 97 -8.16 -3.40 18.55
C LYS A 97 -8.86 -2.05 18.61
N ALA A 98 -9.31 -1.59 17.45
CA ALA A 98 -10.18 -0.43 17.32
C ALA A 98 -11.54 -0.67 18.01
#